data_AF-A0A7V9C282-F1
#
_entry.id   AF-A0A7V9C282-F1
#
_cell.length_a   1.000
_cell.length_b   1.000
_cell.length_c   1.000
_cell.angle_alpha   90.00
_cell.angle_beta   90.00
_cell.angle_gamma   90.00
#
_symmetry.space_group_name_H-M   'P 1'
#
loop_
_entity.id
_entity.type
_entity.pdbx_description
1 polymer ?
#
loop_
_entity_poly.entity_id
_entity_poly.type
_entity_poly.pdbx_seq_one_letter_code
_entity_poly.pdbx_strand_id
1 'polypeptide(L)'
;MRTTLTLDDEVVIGIKRIQKKRPGTPFKQIVNQLMKKGLAAEGEVVKAPFKIVTFDAVPKPGLNFDNVQALLSQVEGDSRKW
;
A
#
# COMPACT_ATOMS: atom_id res chain seq x y z
N MET A 1 -10.03 -15.13 29.98
CA MET A 1 -11.26 -15.88 29.67
C MET A 1 -10.91 -17.25 29.07
N ARG A 2 -11.67 -18.29 29.40
CA ARG A 2 -11.58 -19.64 28.79
C ARG A 2 -12.76 -19.77 27.84
N THR A 3 -12.47 -20.11 26.59
CA THR A 3 -13.46 -20.25 25.52
C THR A 3 -13.11 -21.49 24.71
N THR A 4 -14.12 -22.21 24.22
CA THR A 4 -13.95 -23.29 23.26
C THR A 4 -14.37 -22.77 21.89
N LEU A 5 -13.51 -22.93 20.90
CA LEU A 5 -13.75 -22.50 19.53
C LEU A 5 -13.49 -23.71 18.62
N THR A 6 -14.46 -24.03 17.78
CA THR A 6 -14.30 -25.01 16.70
C THR A 6 -13.55 -24.33 15.56
N LEU A 7 -12.49 -24.97 15.05
CA LEU A 7 -11.68 -24.48 13.94
C LEU A 7 -11.68 -25.52 12.83
N ASP A 8 -11.76 -25.07 11.58
CA ASP A 8 -11.59 -25.93 10.42
C ASP A 8 -10.18 -26.52 10.38
N ASP A 9 -10.06 -27.73 9.85
CA ASP A 9 -8.79 -28.47 9.80
C ASP A 9 -7.69 -27.68 9.08
N GLU A 10 -8.04 -26.97 8.00
CA GLU A 10 -7.11 -26.14 7.24
C GLU A 10 -6.52 -25.00 8.09
N VAL A 11 -7.35 -24.38 8.93
CA VAL A 11 -6.93 -23.31 9.85
C VAL A 11 -5.97 -23.87 10.89
N VAL A 12 -6.29 -25.05 11.46
CA VAL A 12 -5.42 -25.72 12.43
C VAL A 12 -4.05 -26.08 11.81
N ILE A 13 -4.04 -26.58 10.57
CA ILE A 13 -2.81 -26.88 9.82
C ILE A 13 -1.97 -25.62 9.63
N GLY A 14 -2.61 -24.52 9.23
CA GLY A 14 -1.95 -23.21 9.06
C GLY A 14 -1.30 -22.71 10.35
N ILE A 15 -2.02 -22.74 11.46
CA ILE A 15 -1.51 -22.31 12.78
C ILE A 15 -0.35 -23.20 13.22
N LYS A 16 -0.46 -24.53 13.08
CA LYS A 16 0.62 -25.48 13.41
C LYS A 16 1.88 -25.21 12.57
N ARG A 17 1.73 -24.86 11.28
CA ARG A 17 2.86 -24.48 10.42
C ARG A 17 3.55 -23.20 10.93
N ILE A 18 2.78 -22.21 11.37
CA ILE A 18 3.32 -20.99 12.00
C ILE A 18 4.05 -21.33 13.30
N GLN A 19 3.49 -22.21 14.12
CA GLN A 19 4.09 -22.66 15.37
C GLN A 19 5.45 -23.34 15.16
N LYS A 20 5.57 -24.20 14.14
CA LYS A 20 6.86 -24.82 13.76
C LYS A 20 7.94 -23.79 13.44
N LYS A 21 7.55 -22.63 12.88
CA LYS A 21 8.48 -21.52 12.58
C LYS A 21 8.80 -20.65 13.79
N ARG A 22 8.06 -20.80 14.90
CA ARG A 22 8.18 -20.00 16.13
C ARG A 22 8.30 -20.93 17.34
N PRO A 23 9.39 -21.69 17.45
CA PRO A 23 9.59 -22.63 18.56
C PRO A 23 9.46 -21.91 19.91
N GLY A 24 8.85 -22.58 20.88
CA GLY A 24 8.60 -22.02 22.22
C GLY A 24 7.35 -21.13 22.34
N THR A 25 6.69 -20.74 21.24
CA THR A 25 5.44 -19.97 21.33
C THR A 25 4.22 -20.90 21.52
N PRO A 26 3.42 -20.73 22.60
CA PRO A 26 2.23 -21.55 22.82
C PRO A 26 1.16 -21.36 21.75
N PHE A 27 0.43 -22.43 21.42
CA PHE A 27 -0.62 -22.42 20.40
C PHE A 27 -1.65 -21.30 20.64
N LYS A 28 -2.12 -21.17 21.88
CA LYS A 28 -3.04 -20.09 22.31
C LYS A 28 -2.51 -18.69 22.00
N GLN A 29 -1.22 -18.44 22.19
CA GLN A 29 -0.62 -17.14 21.93
C GLN A 29 -0.61 -16.82 20.44
N ILE A 30 -0.31 -17.83 19.59
CA ILE A 30 -0.35 -17.69 18.14
C ILE A 30 -1.78 -17.40 17.67
N VAL A 31 -2.77 -18.16 18.15
CA VAL A 31 -4.19 -17.94 17.83
C VAL A 31 -4.61 -16.51 18.18
N ASN A 32 -4.32 -16.07 19.41
CA ASN A 32 -4.68 -14.72 19.84
C ASN A 32 -4.00 -13.63 19.01
N GLN A 33 -2.72 -13.80 18.62
CA GLN A 33 -2.03 -12.86 17.75
C GLN A 33 -2.66 -12.79 16.36
N LEU A 34 -3.02 -13.94 15.78
CA LEU A 34 -3.66 -14.00 14.47
C LEU A 34 -5.06 -13.35 14.51
N MET A 35 -5.86 -13.65 15.53
CA MET A 35 -7.18 -13.03 15.70
C MET A 35 -7.08 -11.52 15.86
N LYS A 36 -6.12 -11.02 16.66
CA LYS A 36 -5.87 -9.57 16.78
C LYS A 36 -5.53 -8.92 15.45
N LYS A 37 -4.70 -9.57 14.64
CA LYS A 37 -4.36 -9.07 13.29
C LYS A 37 -5.55 -9.10 12.35
N GLY A 38 -6.35 -10.17 12.39
CA GLY A 38 -7.57 -10.29 11.59
C GLY A 38 -8.58 -9.19 11.93
N LEU A 39 -8.84 -8.97 13.22
CA LEU A 39 -9.73 -7.91 13.70
C LEU A 39 -9.19 -6.50 13.38
N ALA A 40 -7.88 -6.30 13.39
CA ALA A 40 -7.28 -5.02 13.00
C ALA A 40 -7.36 -4.75 11.49
N ALA A 41 -7.32 -5.81 10.67
CA ALA A 41 -7.47 -5.73 9.22
C ALA A 41 -8.95 -5.64 8.80
N GLU A 42 -9.89 -5.94 9.70
CA GLU A 42 -11.32 -5.83 9.46
C GLU A 42 -11.70 -4.36 9.27
N GLY A 43 -12.04 -3.98 8.03
CA GLY A 43 -12.33 -2.59 7.66
C GLY A 43 -11.12 -1.82 7.10
N GLU A 44 -9.92 -2.42 7.04
CA GLU A 44 -8.86 -1.87 6.21
C GLU A 44 -9.24 -2.04 4.73
N VAL A 45 -9.49 -0.91 4.06
CA VAL A 45 -9.63 -0.89 2.60
C VAL A 45 -8.31 -1.39 2.02
N VAL A 46 -8.35 -2.48 1.25
CA VAL A 46 -7.19 -2.97 0.50
C VAL A 46 -6.68 -1.81 -0.35
N LYS A 47 -5.57 -1.19 0.08
CA LYS A 47 -4.97 -0.10 -0.68
C LYS A 47 -4.53 -0.68 -2.01
N ALA A 48 -5.07 -0.14 -3.10
CA ALA A 48 -4.59 -0.48 -4.43
C ALA A 48 -3.06 -0.29 -4.46
N PRO A 49 -2.32 -1.17 -5.17
CA PRO A 49 -0.88 -1.00 -5.32
C PRO A 49 -0.58 0.42 -5.80
N PHE A 50 0.39 1.07 -5.18
CA PHE A 50 0.86 2.36 -5.63
C PHE A 50 1.39 2.22 -7.07
N LYS A 51 0.77 2.93 -8.02
CA LYS A 51 1.19 2.95 -9.42
C LYS A 51 1.71 4.35 -9.76
N ILE A 52 2.93 4.42 -10.25
CA ILE A 52 3.48 5.63 -10.85
C ILE A 52 3.05 5.63 -12.32
N VAL A 53 2.30 6.65 -12.73
CA VAL A 53 2.02 6.91 -14.14
C VAL A 53 3.08 7.90 -14.64
N THR A 54 3.97 7.43 -15.50
CA THR A 54 4.97 8.28 -16.16
C THR A 54 4.45 8.76 -17.50
N PHE A 55 4.99 9.88 -17.98
CA PHE A 55 4.81 10.33 -19.34
C PHE A 55 6.14 10.91 -19.84
N ASP A 56 6.35 10.88 -21.15
CA ASP A 56 7.54 11.45 -21.76
C ASP A 56 7.43 12.98 -21.76
N ALA A 57 8.19 13.62 -20.86
CA ALA A 57 8.30 15.08 -20.79
C ALA A 57 9.26 15.61 -21.86
N VAL A 58 9.06 15.22 -23.12
CA VAL A 58 9.86 15.75 -24.23
C VAL A 58 9.35 17.17 -24.55
N PRO A 59 10.23 18.19 -24.53
CA PRO A 59 9.83 19.53 -24.91
C PRO A 59 9.38 19.52 -26.38
N LYS A 60 8.23 20.11 -26.65
CA LYS A 60 7.84 20.38 -28.04
C LYS A 60 8.86 21.35 -28.65
N PRO A 61 9.12 21.29 -29.96
CA PRO A 61 10.02 22.24 -30.62
C PRO A 61 9.66 23.68 -30.26
N GLY A 62 10.63 24.43 -29.72
CA GLY A 62 10.46 25.80 -29.24
C GLY A 62 10.26 25.94 -27.72
N LEU A 63 9.78 24.91 -27.02
CA LEU A 63 9.66 24.91 -25.56
C LEU A 63 10.97 24.46 -24.92
N ASN A 64 11.47 25.25 -23.97
CA ASN A 64 12.62 24.89 -23.16
C ASN A 64 12.18 24.79 -21.69
N PHE A 65 12.14 23.58 -21.14
CA PHE A 65 11.74 23.34 -19.76
C PHE A 65 12.79 23.81 -18.73
N ASP A 66 14.05 24.00 -19.14
CA ASP A 66 15.12 24.51 -18.29
C ASP A 66 15.12 26.05 -18.21
N ASN A 67 14.36 26.72 -19.08
CA ASN A 67 14.18 28.18 -19.05
C ASN A 67 12.72 28.52 -18.78
N VAL A 68 12.37 28.53 -17.49
CA VAL A 68 11.03 28.82 -16.99
C VAL A 68 10.49 30.16 -17.51
N GLN A 69 11.32 31.19 -17.58
CA GLN A 69 10.90 32.51 -18.05
C GLN A 69 10.47 32.48 -19.52
N ALA A 70 11.26 31.87 -20.40
CA ALA A 70 10.94 31.74 -21.82
C ALA A 70 9.72 30.83 -22.04
N LEU A 71 9.61 29.75 -21.25
CA LEU A 71 8.48 28.83 -21.30
C LEU A 71 7.16 29.54 -20.95
N LEU A 72 7.15 30.33 -19.88
CA LEU A 72 5.96 31.09 -19.46
C LEU A 72 5.50 32.05 -20.55
N SER A 73 6.42 32.80 -21.18
CA SER A 73 6.06 33.72 -22.27
C SER A 73 5.41 33.01 -23.46
N GLN A 74 5.84 31.78 -23.79
CA GLN A 74 5.27 31.00 -24.90
C GLN A 74 3.93 30.34 -24.55
N VAL A 75 3.75 29.92 -23.28
CA VAL A 75 2.54 29.23 -22.83
C VAL A 75 1.41 30.20 -22.48
N GLU A 76 1.72 31.33 -21.86
CA GLU A 76 0.73 32.35 -21.44
C GLU A 76 0.33 33.30 -22.59
N GLY A 77 1.15 33.37 -23.65
CA GLY A 77 1.02 34.34 -24.74
C GLY A 77 1.25 35.79 -24.27
N ASP A 78 1.43 36.71 -25.21
CA ASP A 78 1.68 38.16 -24.97
C ASP A 78 0.50 38.93 -24.35
N SER A 79 -0.36 38.25 -23.59
CA SER A 79 -1.60 38.78 -23.02
C SER A 79 -1.47 39.34 -21.60
N ARG A 80 -0.24 39.60 -21.11
CA ARG A 80 -0.03 40.38 -19.88
C ARG A 80 -0.38 41.85 -20.14
N LYS A 81 -1.68 42.15 -20.14
CA LYS A 81 -2.18 43.50 -19.91
C LYS A 81 -2.02 43.79 -18.41
N TRP A 82 -1.09 44.68 -18.08
CA TRP A 82 -1.04 45.36 -16.78
C TRP A 82 -2.07 46.49 -16.78
#